data_AF-A0AAQ4DQF9-F1
#
_entry.id   AF-A0AAQ4DQF9-F1
#
_cell.length_a   1.000
_cell.length_b   1.000
_cell.length_c   1.000
_cell.angle_alpha   90.00
_cell.angle_beta   90.00
_cell.angle_gamma   90.00
#
_symmetry.space_group_name_H-M   'P 1'
#
loop_
_entity.id
_entity.type
_entity.pdbx_description
1 polymer ?
#
loop_
_entity_poly.entity_id
_entity_poly.type
_entity_poly.pdbx_seq_one_letter_code
_entity_poly.pdbx_strand_id
1 'polypeptide(L)'
;MLETSRNHDPMRDCRWTVTTTGANQTIVVGYASHGLRRSLFSEICLDYVKISHRDRAPIWVCGDDTKSVDVFPHSVNFTLHLNPTWTMESASALVVLYVTAASLPDSMGQCKNGSFFCAVSGICIWDGFICDGVANCLDYDDEHLFYGSTCRKR
;
A
#
# COMPACT_ATOMS: atom_id res chain seq x y z
N MET A 1 33.41 13.26 17.52
CA MET A 1 32.97 12.05 18.26
C MET A 1 31.52 12.29 18.61
N LEU A 2 30.58 11.73 17.84
CA LEU A 2 29.15 11.84 18.11
C LEU A 2 28.66 10.45 18.50
N GLU A 3 28.46 10.26 19.80
CA GLU A 3 27.89 9.05 20.37
C GLU A 3 26.40 8.99 20.04
N THR A 4 26.02 8.13 19.09
CA THR A 4 24.63 7.70 18.96
C THR A 4 24.41 6.57 19.96
N SER A 5 23.91 6.92 21.15
CA SER A 5 23.39 5.99 22.14
C SER A 5 22.29 5.14 21.51
N ARG A 6 22.63 3.89 21.15
CA ARG A 6 21.66 2.83 20.81
C ARG A 6 21.00 2.38 22.11
N ASN A 7 19.99 3.12 22.56
CA ASN A 7 18.99 2.59 23.48
C ASN A 7 18.16 1.58 22.70
N HIS A 8 18.51 0.30 22.88
CA HIS A 8 17.79 -0.85 22.33
C HIS A 8 16.47 -0.98 23.10
N ASP A 9 15.46 -0.26 22.63
CA ASP A 9 14.09 -0.38 23.08
C ASP A 9 13.38 -1.38 22.13
N PRO A 10 13.00 -2.58 22.59
CA PRO A 10 12.44 -3.64 21.74
C PRO A 10 10.96 -3.42 21.36
N MET A 11 10.33 -2.30 21.74
CA MET A 11 8.90 -2.03 21.51
C MET A 11 8.61 -0.87 20.54
N ARG A 12 9.35 -0.77 19.43
CA ARG A 12 9.15 0.34 18.50
C ARG A 12 8.19 -0.02 17.37
N ASP A 13 6.94 0.37 17.56
CA ASP A 13 6.06 0.73 16.45
C ASP A 13 6.85 1.68 15.52
N CYS A 14 7.16 1.24 14.31
CA CYS A 14 7.73 2.11 13.30
C CYS A 14 6.58 2.82 12.60
N ARG A 15 6.52 4.15 12.70
CA ARG A 15 5.41 4.95 12.15
C ARG A 15 5.92 5.90 11.09
N TRP A 16 5.23 5.93 9.97
CA TRP A 16 5.49 6.89 8.91
C TRP A 16 4.18 7.32 8.25
N THR A 17 4.21 8.50 7.65
CA THR A 17 3.08 9.10 6.96
C THR A 17 3.53 9.45 5.56
N VAL A 18 2.69 9.12 4.58
CA VAL A 18 2.87 9.57 3.21
C VAL A 18 1.82 10.63 2.92
N THR A 19 2.25 11.74 2.32
CA THR A 19 1.39 12.85 1.92
C THR A 19 1.68 13.23 0.47
N THR A 20 0.65 13.56 -0.30
CA THR A 20 0.83 14.14 -1.63
C THR A 20 1.20 15.62 -1.52
N THR A 21 1.80 16.19 -2.57
CA THR A 21 2.11 17.64 -2.60
C THR A 21 1.05 18.45 -3.33
N GLY A 22 0.22 17.81 -4.16
CA GLY A 22 -0.85 18.45 -4.92
C GLY A 22 -2.20 18.41 -4.21
N ALA A 23 -2.95 19.52 -4.27
CA ALA A 23 -4.27 19.64 -3.63
C ALA A 23 -5.32 18.64 -4.18
N ASN A 24 -5.17 18.18 -5.42
CA ASN A 24 -6.11 17.26 -6.08
C ASN A 24 -5.51 15.85 -6.26
N GLN A 25 -4.51 15.50 -5.46
CA GLN A 25 -3.85 14.20 -5.54
C GLN A 25 -4.32 13.27 -4.43
N THR A 26 -4.57 12.03 -4.81
CA THR A 26 -4.87 10.89 -3.93
C THR A 26 -3.66 9.96 -3.87
N ILE A 27 -3.66 9.06 -2.89
CA ILE A 27 -2.61 8.07 -2.68
C ILE A 27 -3.19 6.71 -2.96
N VAL A 28 -2.56 5.97 -3.85
CA VAL A 28 -2.88 4.58 -4.15
C VAL A 28 -1.91 3.71 -3.36
N VAL A 29 -2.43 2.75 -2.62
CA VAL A 29 -1.64 1.85 -1.76
C VAL A 29 -1.96 0.40 -2.11
N GLY A 30 -0.99 -0.30 -2.68
CA GLY A 30 -0.99 -1.76 -2.81
C GLY A 30 -0.04 -2.39 -1.79
N TYR A 31 -0.28 -3.65 -1.40
CA TYR A 31 0.63 -4.34 -0.48
C TYR A 31 0.71 -5.84 -0.69
N ALA A 32 1.88 -6.39 -0.40
CA ALA A 32 2.12 -7.81 -0.27
C ALA A 32 2.91 -8.07 1.02
N SER A 33 2.52 -9.09 1.76
CA SER A 33 3.19 -9.49 3.00
C SER A 33 3.42 -10.99 3.00
N HIS A 34 4.55 -11.38 3.60
CA HIS A 34 4.92 -12.76 3.83
C HIS A 34 5.49 -12.91 5.23
N GLY A 35 5.05 -13.92 5.97
CA GLY A 35 5.64 -14.28 7.26
C GLY A 35 5.40 -13.29 8.40
N LEU A 36 4.44 -12.36 8.28
CA LEU A 36 3.98 -11.58 9.44
C LEU A 36 3.17 -12.49 10.38
N ARG A 37 3.53 -12.58 11.66
CA ARG A 37 2.90 -13.58 12.54
C ARG A 37 1.42 -13.28 12.82
N ARG A 38 0.61 -14.34 12.75
CA ARG A 38 -0.80 -14.35 13.14
C ARG A 38 -1.02 -15.37 14.25
N SER A 39 -1.92 -15.06 15.19
CA SER A 39 -2.33 -15.97 16.25
C SER A 39 -3.14 -17.14 15.68
N LEU A 40 -2.76 -18.37 16.05
CA LEU A 40 -3.45 -19.60 15.63
C LEU A 40 -4.85 -19.79 16.27
N PHE A 41 -5.15 -19.07 17.36
CA PHE A 41 -6.36 -19.29 18.15
C PHE A 41 -7.40 -18.17 18.05
N SER A 42 -7.04 -17.04 17.44
CA SER A 42 -7.89 -15.84 17.50
C SER A 42 -7.95 -15.01 16.22
N GLU A 43 -7.32 -15.43 15.11
CA GLU A 43 -7.23 -14.63 13.86
C GLU A 43 -6.70 -13.19 14.10
N ILE A 44 -5.98 -12.98 15.20
CA ILE A 44 -5.38 -11.68 15.54
C ILE A 44 -3.98 -11.60 14.95
N CYS A 45 -3.64 -10.47 14.33
CA CYS A 45 -2.28 -10.17 13.90
C CYS A 45 -1.36 -9.92 15.11
N LEU A 46 -0.31 -10.73 15.25
CA LEU A 46 0.73 -10.53 16.28
C LEU A 46 1.78 -9.54 15.78
N ASP A 47 2.21 -9.71 14.53
CA ASP A 47 2.97 -8.71 13.78
C ASP A 47 2.07 -8.16 12.68
N TYR A 48 2.18 -6.87 12.41
CA TYR A 48 1.36 -6.26 11.38
C TYR A 48 1.96 -5.01 10.78
N VAL A 49 1.54 -4.73 9.55
CA VAL A 49 1.50 -3.36 9.03
C VAL A 49 0.07 -2.86 9.09
N LYS A 50 -0.14 -1.79 9.84
CA LYS A 50 -1.41 -1.08 9.92
C LYS A 50 -1.39 0.07 8.93
N ILE A 51 -2.35 0.09 8.01
CA ILE A 51 -2.59 1.19 7.07
C ILE A 51 -3.83 1.93 7.57
N SER A 52 -3.72 3.23 7.82
CA SER A 52 -4.78 3.97 8.49
C SER A 52 -4.95 5.39 7.96
N HIS A 53 -6.20 5.83 7.94
CA HIS A 53 -6.63 7.18 7.64
C HIS A 53 -7.67 7.62 8.68
N ARG A 54 -7.84 8.93 8.88
CA ARG A 54 -8.70 9.48 9.95
C ARG A 54 -10.15 9.01 9.83
N ASP A 55 -10.67 8.97 8.60
CA ASP A 55 -12.08 8.74 8.32
C ASP A 55 -12.38 7.32 7.82
N ARG A 56 -11.46 6.36 8.00
CA ARG A 56 -11.63 4.98 7.54
C ARG A 56 -11.20 3.97 8.59
N ALA A 57 -11.86 2.81 8.58
CA ALA A 57 -11.41 1.68 9.36
C ALA A 57 -9.97 1.32 8.96
N PRO A 58 -9.07 1.05 9.93
CA PRO A 58 -7.70 0.66 9.63
C PRO A 58 -7.66 -0.72 8.96
N ILE A 59 -6.74 -0.86 8.01
CA ILE A 59 -6.41 -2.14 7.39
C ILE A 59 -5.25 -2.74 8.18
N TRP A 60 -5.40 -3.99 8.59
CA TRP A 60 -4.38 -4.75 9.31
C TRP A 60 -3.83 -5.82 8.38
N VAL A 61 -2.55 -5.69 8.02
CA VAL A 61 -1.85 -6.61 7.11
C VAL A 61 -1.01 -7.55 7.96
N CYS A 62 -1.26 -8.85 7.87
CA CYS A 62 -0.47 -9.89 8.53
C CYS A 62 -0.69 -11.28 7.90
N GLY A 63 0.22 -12.21 8.19
CA GLY A 63 0.29 -13.51 7.54
C GLY A 63 0.93 -13.41 6.16
N ASP A 64 0.47 -14.29 5.28
CA ASP A 64 0.72 -14.23 3.84
C ASP A 64 -0.52 -13.58 3.22
N ASP A 65 -0.43 -12.28 2.95
CA ASP A 65 -1.55 -11.50 2.46
C ASP A 65 -1.10 -10.64 1.28
N THR A 66 -1.88 -10.70 0.20
CA THR A 66 -1.70 -9.87 -0.99
C THR A 66 -3.01 -9.16 -1.26
N LYS A 67 -3.06 -7.86 -1.00
CA LYS A 67 -4.19 -7.01 -1.40
C LYS A 67 -3.76 -6.04 -2.48
N SER A 68 -4.61 -6.02 -3.48
CA SER A 68 -4.47 -5.34 -4.76
C SER A 68 -4.17 -3.86 -4.60
N VAL A 69 -5.14 -3.08 -4.11
CA VAL A 69 -5.07 -1.62 -4.08
C VAL A 69 -6.12 -1.07 -3.11
N ASP A 70 -5.81 0.01 -2.40
CA ASP A 70 -6.78 0.90 -1.76
C ASP A 70 -6.40 2.37 -2.05
N VAL A 71 -7.39 3.25 -2.10
CA VAL A 71 -7.21 4.66 -2.49
C VAL A 71 -7.50 5.57 -1.30
N PHE A 72 -6.47 6.23 -0.81
CA PHE A 72 -6.54 7.18 0.29
C PHE A 72 -6.52 8.62 -0.22
N PRO A 73 -7.11 9.56 0.55
CA PRO A 73 -6.95 10.98 0.24
C PRO A 73 -5.50 11.43 0.50
N HIS A 74 -5.26 12.73 0.42
CA HIS A 74 -3.98 13.45 0.56
C HIS A 74 -2.95 12.91 1.57
N SER A 75 -3.34 12.16 2.60
CA SER A 75 -2.43 11.54 3.56
C SER A 75 -2.85 10.11 3.92
N VAL A 76 -1.87 9.25 4.20
CA VAL A 76 -2.07 7.91 4.78
C VAL A 76 -0.98 7.60 5.79
N ASN A 77 -1.36 6.96 6.90
CA ASN A 77 -0.45 6.57 7.97
C ASN A 77 -0.19 5.07 7.96
N PHE A 78 1.07 4.71 8.11
CA PHE A 78 1.53 3.35 8.24
C PHE A 78 2.14 3.13 9.63
N THR A 79 1.90 1.95 10.19
CA THR A 79 2.54 1.51 11.43
C THR A 79 2.96 0.06 11.30
N LEU A 80 4.26 -0.19 11.32
CA LEU A 80 4.80 -1.54 11.46
C LEU A 80 4.95 -1.84 12.95
N HIS A 81 4.29 -2.90 13.39
CA HIS A 81 4.41 -3.45 14.73
C HIS A 81 5.00 -4.85 14.66
N LEU A 82 6.05 -5.08 15.44
CA LEU A 82 6.68 -6.39 15.60
C LEU A 82 6.64 -6.74 17.09
N ASN A 83 6.02 -7.86 17.41
CA ASN A 83 5.91 -8.32 18.78
C ASN A 83 7.22 -9.03 19.18
N PRO A 84 7.93 -8.63 20.25
CA PRO A 84 9.21 -9.26 20.60
C PRO A 84 9.08 -10.65 21.24
N THR A 85 7.88 -11.26 21.31
CA THR A 85 7.71 -12.61 21.87
C THR A 85 8.59 -13.62 21.12
N TRP A 86 9.55 -14.19 21.85
CA TRP A 86 10.52 -15.18 21.39
C TRP A 86 9.83 -16.49 21.01
N THR A 87 9.38 -16.59 19.76
CA THR A 87 9.03 -17.87 19.14
C THR A 87 10.25 -18.34 18.36
N MET A 88 10.68 -19.59 18.57
CA MET A 88 11.90 -20.19 17.99
C MET A 88 11.95 -20.27 16.46
N GLU A 89 10.94 -19.79 15.74
CA GLU A 89 10.98 -19.66 14.30
C GLU A 89 11.49 -18.28 13.92
N SER A 90 12.71 -18.26 13.39
CA SER A 90 13.26 -17.12 12.64
C SER A 90 12.51 -16.98 11.31
N ALA A 91 11.22 -16.68 11.36
CA ALA A 91 10.48 -16.35 10.16
C ALA A 91 10.95 -14.96 9.69
N SER A 92 11.59 -14.90 8.53
CA SER A 92 11.89 -13.63 7.88
C SER A 92 10.57 -13.02 7.41
N ALA A 93 10.13 -11.95 8.08
CA ALA A 93 8.97 -11.20 7.62
C ALA A 93 9.37 -10.26 6.48
N LEU A 94 8.62 -10.29 5.38
CA LEU A 94 8.76 -9.36 4.26
C LEU A 94 7.43 -8.63 4.07
N VAL A 95 7.49 -7.31 3.94
CA VAL A 95 6.34 -6.49 3.52
C VAL A 95 6.79 -5.57 2.41
N VAL A 96 6.08 -5.61 1.30
CA VAL A 96 6.23 -4.72 0.16
C VAL A 96 5.02 -3.81 0.11
N LEU A 97 5.26 -2.50 0.11
CA LEU A 97 4.23 -1.48 -0.06
C LEU A 97 4.47 -0.77 -1.38
N TYR A 98 3.45 -0.76 -2.23
CA TYR A 98 3.42 0.05 -3.43
C TYR A 98 2.64 1.31 -3.11
N VAL A 99 3.31 2.47 -3.14
CA VAL A 99 2.69 3.75 -2.81
C VAL A 99 2.89 4.70 -3.98
N THR A 100 1.81 4.94 -4.72
CA THR A 100 1.83 5.80 -5.91
C THR A 100 0.85 6.96 -5.74
N ALA A 101 1.14 8.06 -6.44
CA ALA A 101 0.24 9.22 -6.48
C ALA A 101 -0.71 9.07 -7.67
N ALA A 102 -1.98 9.39 -7.44
CA ALA A 102 -2.99 9.54 -8.48
C ALA A 102 -3.62 10.93 -8.39
N SER A 103 -4.33 11.35 -9.43
CA SER A 103 -5.08 12.60 -9.43
C SER A 103 -6.56 12.36 -9.64
N LEU A 104 -7.39 13.24 -9.09
CA LEU A 104 -8.80 13.28 -9.46
C LEU A 104 -8.94 13.78 -10.91
N PRO A 105 -9.96 13.30 -11.65
CA PRO A 105 -10.29 13.86 -12.96
C PRO A 105 -10.68 15.33 -12.84
N ASP A 106 -10.60 16.06 -13.94
CA ASP A 106 -11.03 17.46 -14.00
C ASP A 106 -12.56 17.62 -13.89
N SER A 107 -13.07 18.85 -13.97
CA SER A 107 -14.51 19.13 -13.89
C SER A 107 -15.33 18.50 -15.02
N MET A 108 -14.70 18.04 -16.10
CA MET A 108 -15.33 17.33 -17.21
C MET A 108 -15.19 15.80 -17.09
N GLY A 109 -14.61 15.30 -15.98
CA GLY A 109 -14.38 13.88 -15.78
C GLY A 109 -13.18 13.33 -16.56
N GLN A 110 -12.30 14.21 -17.08
CA GLN A 110 -11.18 13.82 -17.91
C GLN A 110 -9.87 13.80 -17.14
N CYS A 111 -9.03 12.80 -17.43
CA CYS A 111 -7.65 12.78 -16.98
C CYS A 111 -6.80 13.71 -17.83
N LYS A 112 -5.75 14.27 -17.23
CA LYS A 112 -4.76 15.06 -17.97
C LYS A 112 -4.03 14.19 -18.99
N ASN A 113 -3.47 14.81 -20.04
CA ASN A 113 -2.63 14.10 -21.01
C ASN A 113 -1.50 13.34 -20.30
N GLY A 114 -1.25 12.11 -20.74
CA GLY A 114 -0.27 11.21 -20.12
C GLY A 114 -0.78 10.56 -18.82
N SER A 115 -2.10 10.46 -18.66
CA SER A 115 -2.72 9.75 -17.53
C SER A 115 -3.80 8.78 -18.03
N PHE A 116 -4.03 7.72 -17.26
CA PHE A 116 -5.01 6.67 -17.51
C PHE A 116 -6.12 6.73 -16.47
N PHE A 117 -7.37 6.60 -16.92
CA PHE A 117 -8.54 6.64 -16.04
C PHE A 117 -8.91 5.25 -15.55
N CYS A 118 -8.85 5.03 -14.24
CA CYS A 118 -9.36 3.83 -13.61
C CYS A 118 -10.88 3.93 -13.43
N ALA A 119 -11.64 3.04 -14.08
CA ALA A 119 -13.09 3.16 -14.15
C ALA A 119 -13.79 2.95 -12.80
N VAL A 120 -13.38 1.93 -12.04
CA VAL A 120 -14.02 1.62 -10.74
C VAL A 120 -13.60 2.58 -9.63
N SER A 121 -12.32 2.97 -9.59
CA SER A 121 -11.81 3.86 -8.54
C SER A 121 -12.05 5.34 -8.82
N GLY A 122 -12.33 5.72 -10.07
CA GLY A 122 -12.61 7.11 -10.46
C GLY A 122 -11.40 8.04 -10.34
N ILE A 123 -10.19 7.50 -10.45
CA ILE A 123 -8.92 8.25 -10.36
C ILE A 123 -8.14 8.15 -11.66
N CYS A 124 -7.22 9.09 -11.84
CA CYS A 124 -6.27 9.13 -12.93
C CYS A 124 -4.88 8.74 -12.42
N ILE A 125 -4.31 7.69 -12.99
CA ILE A 125 -2.93 7.26 -12.73
C ILE A 125 -2.02 7.73 -13.86
N TRP A 126 -0.71 7.78 -13.63
CA TRP A 126 0.24 8.10 -14.69
C TRP A 126 0.29 6.98 -15.73
N ASP A 127 0.42 7.31 -17.01
CA ASP A 127 0.40 6.33 -18.12
C ASP A 127 1.53 5.28 -18.04
N GLY A 128 2.67 5.61 -17.43
CA GLY A 128 3.75 4.64 -17.23
C GLY A 128 3.47 3.57 -16.16
N PHE A 129 2.39 3.71 -15.37
CA PHE A 129 1.89 2.69 -14.46
C PHE A 129 1.01 1.64 -15.14
N ILE A 130 0.70 1.80 -16.43
CA ILE A 130 -0.02 0.77 -17.19
C ILE A 130 0.94 -0.38 -17.53
N CYS A 131 0.56 -1.62 -17.24
CA CYS A 131 1.36 -2.83 -17.50
C CYS A 131 2.75 -2.78 -16.87
N ASP A 132 2.88 -2.26 -15.66
CA ASP A 132 4.15 -2.22 -14.92
C ASP A 132 4.34 -3.39 -13.95
N GLY A 133 3.34 -4.28 -13.84
CA GLY A 133 3.31 -5.42 -12.95
C GLY A 133 2.76 -5.11 -11.57
N VAL A 134 2.34 -3.87 -11.32
CA VAL A 134 1.76 -3.41 -10.05
C VAL A 134 0.37 -2.84 -10.33
N ALA A 135 -0.63 -3.36 -9.62
CA ALA A 135 -1.96 -2.78 -9.72
C ALA A 135 -2.00 -1.40 -9.07
N ASN A 136 -2.54 -0.42 -9.79
CA ASN A 136 -2.80 0.94 -9.34
C ASN A 136 -4.29 1.30 -9.48
N CYS A 137 -5.05 0.54 -10.27
CA CYS A 137 -6.51 0.59 -10.28
C CYS A 137 -7.12 -0.46 -9.34
N LEU A 138 -8.27 -0.15 -8.75
CA LEU A 138 -9.00 -1.05 -7.83
C LEU A 138 -9.49 -2.35 -8.51
N ASP A 139 -9.73 -2.26 -9.82
CA ASP A 139 -10.20 -3.33 -10.70
C ASP A 139 -9.07 -4.02 -11.49
N TYR A 140 -7.81 -3.63 -11.28
CA TYR A 140 -6.64 -4.07 -12.06
C TYR A 140 -6.70 -3.73 -13.56
N ASP A 141 -7.54 -2.79 -13.98
CA ASP A 141 -7.66 -2.45 -15.42
C ASP A 141 -6.36 -1.85 -16.00
N ASP A 142 -5.44 -1.38 -15.15
CA ASP A 142 -4.11 -0.95 -15.55
C ASP A 142 -3.14 -2.11 -15.83
N GLU A 143 -3.43 -3.31 -15.33
CA GLU A 143 -2.58 -4.51 -15.46
C GLU A 143 -3.23 -5.64 -16.27
N HIS A 144 -4.55 -5.59 -16.47
CA HIS A 144 -5.30 -6.53 -17.29
C HIS A 144 -5.87 -5.86 -18.54
N LEU A 145 -5.81 -6.57 -19.68
CA LEU A 145 -6.70 -6.29 -20.80
C LEU A 145 -7.55 -7.53 -21.09
N PHE A 146 -8.85 -7.31 -21.26
CA PHE A 146 -9.89 -8.31 -21.57
C PHE A 146 -9.47 -9.25 -22.71
N TYR A 147 -9.79 -10.55 -22.56
CA TYR A 147 -9.67 -11.61 -23.57
C TYR A 147 -8.25 -11.85 -24.16
N GLY A 148 -7.37 -12.47 -23.37
CA GLY A 148 -6.23 -13.24 -23.90
C GLY A 148 -5.05 -12.45 -24.48
N SER A 149 -4.97 -11.14 -24.23
CA SER A 149 -3.83 -10.31 -24.59
C SER A 149 -2.91 -10.11 -23.38
N THR A 150 -1.60 -10.31 -23.53
CA THR A 150 -0.63 -9.87 -22.51
C THR A 150 -0.60 -8.34 -22.47
N CYS A 151 -0.74 -7.76 -21.27
CA CYS A 151 -0.57 -6.33 -21.04
C CYS A 151 0.78 -5.87 -21.66
N ARG A 152 0.76 -4.93 -22.60
CA ARG A 152 1.97 -4.48 -23.32
C ARG A 152 2.01 -2.96 -23.37
N LYS A 153 3.07 -2.36 -22.81
CA LYS A 153 3.40 -0.94 -23.00
C LYS A 153 3.59 -0.67 -24.50
N ARG A 154 2.86 0.31 -25.04
CA ARG A 154 2.94 0.73 -26.45
C ARG A 154 4.33 1.29 -26.78
#